data_AF-A0A955IGM2-F1
#
_entry.id   AF-A0A955IGM2-F1
#
_cell.length_a   1.000
_cell.length_b   1.000
_cell.length_c   1.000
_cell.angle_alpha   90.00
_cell.angle_beta   90.00
_cell.angle_gamma   90.00
#
_symmetry.space_group_name_H-M   'P 1'
#
loop_
_entity.id
_entity.type
_entity.pdbx_description
1 polymer ?
#
loop_
_entity_poly.entity_id
_entity_poly.type
_entity_poly.pdbx_seq_one_letter_code
_entity_poly.pdbx_strand_id
1 'polypeptide(L)'
;MNRSLVCAIGLVMACGTVASAQLWNDNFERGNGALGGEWNILSGTWAVSGAAGTHTSAGSNEIIQHNNANLLYQHARVSMDVFYAGTGSYFVGPMIGLGGTDSIQVKLQAQTGNGFFSHIGIYHQSTLGPAAGTGFTSWTGTTTLPDLTTSATGFVALPAGAAFTSARLHVTFDSLDVIRVDIDANIDGSIDYTYTRDGVSSVSSNFGMRYGAAAWDTNGSFDNWRVQSRNWQIVDFDYTPGADNRLGTNDDVALAAPTSFSSQTTQLSTEFNALGLTFPSAVNDRNEVLSAISFGVTPFQTSPNLLASSGSAVTAFGFSRPIYRVGALLGISGGADRMRVFDANNNEMANVVGDDTFQEIITGRPIARVTVEADAGSTTPAIDNLFFTGGLVVDSGPNGTNQTFSTGTYVAGSEFTLEAPTTIRSLGWVDAEGDGLTNSHRVYLWNVATQGLVAQATVTPSSKRVPSARGPAQWFLAHIAPTTLPAGTYRVVGEVSGDNIAISGDQLPIGGAAITAGYVRTDFPSGGNGYPNLTFGANAVRATASVLSGCLADLTTGAIPGQAGYGVPNGVLSNDDFFYYLSQFSAGNLGVADLTTGAIPGQAGYGVPNGVITNDDFFYYLSIFSAGC
;
A
#
# COMPACT_ATOMS: atom_id res chain seq x y z
N MET A 1 39.83 20.16 -50.23
CA MET A 1 40.39 19.78 -48.93
C MET A 1 39.66 20.55 -47.85
N ASN A 2 38.84 19.87 -47.05
CA ASN A 2 38.81 19.98 -45.59
C ASN A 2 37.64 19.13 -45.06
N ARG A 3 38.03 18.06 -44.38
CA ARG A 3 37.16 17.11 -43.69
C ARG A 3 36.63 17.80 -42.44
N SER A 4 35.31 17.87 -42.28
CA SER A 4 34.70 18.14 -40.97
C SER A 4 34.45 16.79 -40.29
N LEU A 5 35.15 16.60 -39.19
CA LEU A 5 35.07 15.45 -38.29
C LEU A 5 33.75 15.57 -37.52
N VAL A 6 32.79 14.69 -37.78
CA VAL A 6 31.60 14.51 -36.92
C VAL A 6 32.03 13.62 -35.76
N CYS A 7 32.20 14.21 -34.59
CA CYS A 7 32.42 13.47 -33.35
C CYS A 7 31.04 13.22 -32.71
N ALA A 8 30.52 12.01 -32.88
CA ALA A 8 29.35 11.54 -32.15
C ALA A 8 29.80 11.16 -30.73
N ILE A 9 29.47 12.00 -29.75
CA ILE A 9 29.54 11.63 -28.34
C ILE A 9 28.30 10.78 -28.06
N GLY A 10 28.49 9.47 -27.99
CA GLY A 10 27.48 8.55 -27.50
C GLY A 10 27.26 8.78 -26.01
N LEU A 11 26.16 9.42 -25.66
CA LEU A 11 25.68 9.48 -24.28
C LEU A 11 25.00 8.14 -23.99
N VAL A 12 25.72 7.24 -23.34
CA VAL A 12 25.16 6.05 -22.70
C VAL A 12 24.30 6.56 -21.53
N MET A 13 22.98 6.62 -21.72
CA MET A 13 22.05 6.74 -20.61
C MET A 13 22.13 5.43 -19.82
N ALA A 14 22.87 5.44 -18.72
CA ALA A 14 22.68 4.48 -17.66
C ALA A 14 21.28 4.75 -17.09
N CYS A 15 20.32 3.90 -17.46
CA CYS A 15 19.00 3.85 -16.87
C CYS A 15 19.17 3.51 -15.39
N GLY A 16 19.18 4.53 -14.52
CA GLY A 16 19.08 4.33 -13.08
C GLY A 16 17.74 3.69 -12.79
N THR A 17 17.77 2.49 -12.22
CA THR A 17 16.60 1.72 -11.81
C THR A 17 15.66 2.58 -10.96
N VAL A 18 14.47 2.87 -11.50
CA VAL A 18 13.31 3.35 -10.75
C VAL A 18 13.02 2.39 -9.59
N ALA A 19 12.65 2.91 -8.43
CA ALA A 19 12.25 2.10 -7.28
C ALA A 19 11.02 1.26 -7.67
N SER A 20 11.27 -0.02 -7.97
CA SER A 20 10.26 -1.03 -8.28
C SER A 20 9.29 -1.21 -7.12
N ALA A 21 8.18 -1.93 -7.34
CA ALA A 21 7.56 -2.67 -6.24
C ALA A 21 8.66 -3.51 -5.65
N GLN A 22 9.08 -3.13 -4.46
CA GLN A 22 10.04 -3.88 -3.71
C GLN A 22 9.25 -4.99 -3.02
N LEU A 23 9.05 -6.07 -3.77
CA LEU A 23 8.53 -7.35 -3.31
C LEU A 23 9.69 -8.34 -3.28
N TRP A 24 9.85 -9.01 -2.15
CA TRP A 24 10.70 -10.19 -2.03
C TRP A 24 9.90 -11.26 -1.33
N ASN A 25 9.89 -12.47 -1.88
CA ASN A 25 9.18 -13.60 -1.33
C ASN A 25 10.05 -14.87 -1.41
N ASP A 26 9.72 -15.83 -0.55
CA ASP A 26 10.17 -17.21 -0.67
C ASP A 26 9.10 -18.11 -0.04
N ASN A 27 8.53 -18.98 -0.87
CA ASN A 27 7.50 -19.94 -0.47
C ASN A 27 8.07 -21.33 -0.15
N PHE A 28 9.39 -21.50 -0.17
CA PHE A 28 10.09 -22.75 0.22
C PHE A 28 9.61 -24.07 -0.44
N GLU A 29 8.75 -24.00 -1.46
CA GLU A 29 8.13 -25.11 -2.21
C GLU A 29 9.13 -25.80 -3.14
N ARG A 30 10.23 -26.28 -2.54
CA ARG A 30 11.34 -26.97 -3.19
C ARG A 30 11.80 -28.16 -2.37
N GLY A 31 12.53 -29.06 -3.02
CA GLY A 31 13.01 -30.29 -2.39
C GLY A 31 13.93 -30.04 -1.20
N ASN A 32 13.95 -31.00 -0.26
CA ASN A 32 14.77 -30.92 0.95
C ASN A 32 16.25 -30.63 0.62
N GLY A 33 16.85 -29.68 1.31
CA GLY A 33 18.22 -29.25 1.01
C GLY A 33 18.60 -27.91 1.64
N ALA A 34 19.58 -27.23 1.05
CA ALA A 34 19.98 -25.89 1.50
C ALA A 34 18.85 -24.86 1.23
N LEU A 35 18.80 -23.78 2.02
CA LEU A 35 17.84 -22.68 1.80
C LEU A 35 17.97 -22.03 0.41
N GLY A 36 19.12 -22.14 -0.26
CA GLY A 36 19.36 -21.53 -1.56
C GLY A 36 20.22 -20.26 -1.49
N GLY A 37 20.67 -19.78 -2.65
CA GLY A 37 21.62 -18.66 -2.75
C GLY A 37 21.05 -17.29 -2.38
N GLU A 38 19.74 -17.18 -2.20
CA GLU A 38 19.05 -15.95 -1.84
C GLU A 38 19.07 -15.67 -0.34
N TRP A 39 19.45 -16.67 0.47
CA TRP A 39 19.53 -16.56 1.92
C TRP A 39 20.98 -16.56 2.38
N ASN A 40 21.36 -15.54 3.13
CA ASN A 40 22.59 -15.48 3.89
C ASN A 40 22.34 -15.99 5.30
N ILE A 41 23.03 -17.06 5.68
CA ILE A 41 23.01 -17.59 7.04
C ILE A 41 23.92 -16.70 7.89
N LEU A 42 23.31 -15.82 8.69
CA LEU A 42 24.07 -15.02 9.64
C LEU A 42 24.55 -15.90 10.79
N SER A 43 23.75 -16.90 11.16
CA SER A 43 24.08 -17.84 12.23
C SER A 43 23.21 -19.11 12.21
N GLY A 44 23.66 -20.15 12.92
CA GLY A 44 22.98 -21.46 13.00
C GLY A 44 23.10 -22.31 11.73
N THR A 45 22.29 -23.36 11.69
CA THR A 45 22.14 -24.23 10.51
C THR A 45 20.69 -24.25 10.07
N TRP A 46 20.48 -24.07 8.76
CA TRP A 46 19.17 -23.94 8.18
C TRP A 46 19.05 -24.77 6.90
N ALA A 47 17.86 -25.27 6.63
CA ALA A 47 17.56 -26.10 5.49
C ALA A 47 16.12 -25.89 5.03
N VAL A 48 15.83 -26.23 3.78
CA VAL A 48 14.45 -26.55 3.37
C VAL A 48 14.18 -27.98 3.80
N SER A 49 13.08 -28.19 4.52
CA SER A 49 12.63 -29.52 4.94
C SER A 49 11.11 -29.56 4.90
N GLY A 50 10.54 -30.46 4.10
CA GLY A 50 9.09 -30.60 3.97
C GLY A 50 8.42 -29.35 3.41
N ALA A 51 9.01 -28.76 2.37
CA ALA A 51 8.55 -27.51 1.73
C ALA A 51 8.54 -26.28 2.64
N ALA A 52 9.30 -26.30 3.75
CA ALA A 52 9.40 -25.16 4.66
C ALA A 52 10.86 -24.83 5.00
N GLY A 53 11.14 -23.53 5.18
CA GLY A 53 12.38 -23.07 5.78
C GLY A 53 12.45 -23.55 7.22
N THR A 54 13.50 -24.29 7.58
CA THR A 54 13.60 -24.98 8.86
C THR A 54 14.93 -24.68 9.54
N HIS A 55 14.86 -24.32 10.81
CA HIS A 55 16.03 -24.21 11.67
C HIS A 55 16.43 -25.60 12.20
N THR A 56 17.70 -25.96 12.06
CA THR A 56 18.19 -27.32 12.35
C THR A 56 19.23 -27.37 13.47
N SER A 57 19.61 -26.23 14.06
CA SER A 57 20.50 -26.19 15.23
C SER A 57 19.71 -26.25 16.54
N ALA A 58 20.22 -27.00 17.52
CA ALA A 58 19.62 -27.07 18.85
C ALA A 58 20.14 -25.95 19.78
N GLY A 59 19.24 -25.34 20.56
CA GLY A 59 19.59 -24.54 21.75
C GLY A 59 20.11 -23.11 21.55
N SER A 60 20.13 -22.57 20.32
CA SER A 60 20.59 -21.20 20.03
C SER A 60 19.54 -20.38 19.28
N ASN A 61 19.57 -19.06 19.48
CA ASN A 61 18.78 -18.10 18.70
C ASN A 61 19.58 -17.79 17.45
N GLU A 62 19.06 -18.19 16.30
CA GLU A 62 19.81 -18.12 15.05
C GLU A 62 19.03 -17.30 14.02
N ILE A 63 19.75 -16.72 13.07
CA ILE A 63 19.21 -15.71 12.16
C ILE A 63 19.65 -16.01 10.73
N ILE A 64 18.71 -15.85 9.80
CA ILE A 64 18.96 -15.78 8.37
C ILE A 64 18.52 -14.42 7.84
N GLN A 65 19.17 -13.98 6.77
CA GLN A 65 18.89 -12.73 6.09
C GLN A 65 18.66 -12.99 4.61
N HIS A 66 17.62 -12.40 4.03
CA HIS A 66 17.43 -12.42 2.59
C HIS A 66 18.40 -11.44 1.90
N ASN A 67 19.15 -11.92 0.90
CA ASN A 67 20.24 -11.20 0.24
C ASN A 67 19.77 -9.97 -0.53
N ASN A 68 18.54 -10.00 -1.03
CA ASN A 68 18.00 -8.95 -1.89
C ASN A 68 16.97 -8.07 -1.18
N ALA A 69 16.38 -8.53 -0.07
CA ALA A 69 15.35 -7.77 0.61
C ALA A 69 15.93 -6.51 1.23
N ASN A 70 15.42 -5.35 0.82
CA ASN A 70 16.03 -4.06 1.11
C ASN A 70 15.02 -2.91 1.09
N LEU A 71 14.38 -2.64 2.23
CA LEU A 71 13.32 -1.66 2.39
C LEU A 71 13.43 -0.99 3.76
N LEU A 72 13.07 0.29 3.86
CA LEU A 72 12.98 0.95 5.17
C LEU A 72 11.83 0.33 5.99
N TYR A 73 12.05 0.05 7.27
CA TYR A 73 11.09 -0.66 8.12
C TYR A 73 9.70 -0.01 8.09
N GLN A 74 9.64 1.33 8.13
CA GLN A 74 8.39 2.10 8.13
C GLN A 74 7.53 1.90 6.86
N HIS A 75 8.15 1.44 5.78
CA HIS A 75 7.48 1.13 4.52
C HIS A 75 7.23 -0.36 4.36
N ALA A 76 7.72 -1.20 5.26
CA ALA A 76 7.58 -2.64 5.13
C ALA A 76 6.25 -3.16 5.67
N ARG A 77 5.71 -4.09 4.91
CA ARG A 77 4.81 -5.13 5.37
C ARG A 77 5.55 -6.44 5.24
N VAL A 78 5.74 -7.13 6.36
CA VAL A 78 6.37 -8.45 6.40
C VAL A 78 5.32 -9.48 6.74
N SER A 79 5.30 -10.59 6.02
CA SER A 79 4.48 -11.75 6.38
C SER A 79 5.26 -13.04 6.31
N MET A 80 4.88 -14.00 7.14
CA MET A 80 5.35 -15.38 7.07
C MET A 80 4.41 -16.29 7.85
N ASP A 81 4.28 -17.51 7.35
CA ASP A 81 3.66 -18.60 8.07
C ASP A 81 4.68 -19.19 9.02
N VAL A 82 4.26 -19.45 10.25
CA VAL A 82 5.08 -20.06 11.29
C VAL A 82 4.44 -21.32 11.78
N PHE A 83 5.28 -22.31 12.05
CA PHE A 83 4.82 -23.60 12.51
C PHE A 83 5.63 -24.04 13.72
N TYR A 84 4.97 -24.83 14.56
CA TYR A 84 5.54 -25.47 15.72
C TYR A 84 5.25 -26.96 15.70
N ALA A 85 6.31 -27.75 15.82
CA ALA A 85 6.22 -29.20 15.95
C ALA A 85 7.02 -29.67 17.16
N GLY A 86 6.43 -29.66 18.37
CA GLY A 86 7.15 -30.17 19.54
C GLY A 86 6.41 -30.02 20.87
N THR A 87 7.16 -30.27 21.96
CA THR A 87 6.74 -30.01 23.36
C THR A 87 7.79 -29.23 24.15
N GLY A 88 8.88 -28.79 23.48
CA GLY A 88 9.92 -27.96 24.08
C GLY A 88 9.59 -26.47 24.02
N SER A 89 10.42 -25.66 24.68
CA SER A 89 10.45 -24.23 24.37
C SER A 89 10.87 -24.03 22.92
N TYR A 90 10.34 -23.04 22.23
CA TYR A 90 10.60 -22.87 20.81
C TYR A 90 10.11 -21.50 20.34
N PHE A 91 10.79 -20.85 19.40
CA PHE A 91 10.19 -19.71 18.70
C PHE A 91 10.61 -19.64 17.23
N VAL A 92 9.79 -18.91 16.46
CA VAL A 92 10.13 -18.39 15.14
C VAL A 92 9.42 -17.07 14.89
N GLY A 93 10.00 -16.27 14.01
CA GLY A 93 9.32 -15.13 13.44
C GLY A 93 10.23 -14.27 12.57
N PRO A 94 9.69 -13.18 12.01
CA PRO A 94 10.42 -12.34 11.08
C PRO A 94 11.44 -11.46 11.78
N MET A 95 12.51 -11.15 11.04
CA MET A 95 13.52 -10.17 11.39
C MET A 95 13.40 -8.95 10.48
N ILE A 96 13.43 -7.75 11.06
CA ILE A 96 13.23 -6.47 10.38
C ILE A 96 14.38 -5.52 10.72
N GLY A 97 14.90 -4.81 9.72
CA GLY A 97 15.99 -3.86 9.93
C GLY A 97 17.37 -4.51 10.11
N LEU A 98 17.56 -5.73 9.62
CA LEU A 98 18.87 -6.38 9.57
C LEU A 98 19.88 -5.56 8.74
N GLY A 99 21.17 -5.81 8.96
CA GLY A 99 22.26 -5.10 8.31
C GLY A 99 22.64 -3.75 8.94
N GLY A 100 21.91 -3.32 9.98
CA GLY A 100 22.30 -2.24 10.89
C GLY A 100 22.79 -2.80 12.23
N THR A 101 23.13 -1.91 13.16
CA THR A 101 23.60 -2.30 14.51
C THR A 101 22.47 -2.74 15.46
N ASP A 102 21.23 -2.54 15.05
CA ASP A 102 20.04 -3.03 15.74
C ASP A 102 19.04 -3.62 14.71
N SER A 103 18.11 -4.44 15.18
CA SER A 103 17.03 -5.02 14.37
C SER A 103 15.86 -5.45 15.24
N ILE A 104 14.66 -5.50 14.67
CA ILE A 104 13.45 -5.98 15.35
C ILE A 104 13.28 -7.47 15.09
N GLN A 105 12.96 -8.21 16.15
CA GLN A 105 12.44 -9.57 16.11
C GLN A 105 10.99 -9.54 16.59
N VAL A 106 10.09 -9.98 15.71
CA VAL A 106 8.74 -10.40 16.11
C VAL A 106 8.76 -11.91 16.14
N LYS A 107 8.30 -12.53 17.23
CA LYS A 107 8.31 -13.99 17.37
C LYS A 107 7.05 -14.52 18.02
N LEU A 108 6.62 -15.69 17.55
CA LEU A 108 5.70 -16.55 18.29
C LEU A 108 6.51 -17.62 19.01
N GLN A 109 6.23 -17.78 20.30
CA GLN A 109 7.00 -18.64 21.19
C GLN A 109 6.11 -19.63 21.93
N ALA A 110 6.45 -20.90 21.84
CA ALA A 110 5.97 -21.93 22.76
C ALA A 110 6.82 -21.82 24.02
N GLN A 111 6.32 -21.14 25.06
CA GLN A 111 7.05 -20.95 26.31
C GLN A 111 6.85 -22.09 27.29
N THR A 112 5.64 -22.64 27.35
CA THR A 112 5.22 -23.56 28.42
C THR A 112 5.38 -25.05 28.08
N GLY A 113 5.89 -25.38 26.88
CA GLY A 113 6.10 -26.77 26.44
C GLY A 113 4.82 -27.59 26.22
N ASN A 114 3.66 -26.93 26.14
CA ASN A 114 2.36 -27.58 26.10
C ASN A 114 1.91 -28.03 24.70
N GLY A 115 2.76 -27.93 23.68
CA GLY A 115 2.37 -28.31 22.33
C GLY A 115 1.80 -27.18 21.47
N PHE A 116 1.88 -25.91 21.89
CA PHE A 116 1.35 -24.76 21.14
C PHE A 116 2.13 -23.46 21.43
N PHE A 117 1.98 -22.48 20.53
CA PHE A 117 2.43 -21.12 20.80
C PHE A 117 1.64 -20.53 21.97
N SER A 118 2.35 -19.92 22.92
CA SER A 118 1.75 -19.35 24.14
C SER A 118 2.13 -17.91 24.39
N HIS A 119 3.11 -17.37 23.68
CA HIS A 119 3.62 -16.01 23.86
C HIS A 119 3.95 -15.36 22.52
N ILE A 120 3.82 -14.04 22.49
CA ILE A 120 4.38 -13.19 21.44
C ILE A 120 5.54 -12.38 22.03
N GLY A 121 6.62 -12.26 21.27
CA GLY A 121 7.75 -11.38 21.57
C GLY A 121 7.92 -10.33 20.49
N ILE A 122 8.03 -9.07 20.91
CA ILE A 122 8.34 -7.89 20.10
C ILE A 122 9.59 -7.27 20.72
N TYR A 123 10.75 -7.65 20.18
CA TYR A 123 12.07 -7.37 20.74
C TYR A 123 12.98 -6.70 19.73
N HIS A 124 14.06 -6.11 20.24
CA HIS A 124 15.17 -5.66 19.40
C HIS A 124 16.47 -6.35 19.80
N GLN A 125 17.48 -6.27 18.94
CA GLN A 125 18.79 -6.88 19.14
C GLN A 125 19.90 -5.87 18.86
N SER A 126 20.53 -5.36 19.91
CA SER A 126 21.58 -4.34 19.81
C SER A 126 23.00 -4.89 19.55
N THR A 127 23.16 -6.17 19.21
CA THR A 127 24.46 -6.81 18.93
C THR A 127 24.41 -7.56 17.59
N LEU A 128 25.13 -7.06 16.58
CA LEU A 128 25.31 -7.73 15.28
C LEU A 128 26.16 -9.00 15.38
N GLY A 129 25.69 -10.09 14.80
CA GLY A 129 26.41 -11.37 14.70
C GLY A 129 25.63 -12.54 15.29
N PRO A 130 26.15 -13.79 15.20
CA PRO A 130 25.49 -14.99 15.72
C PRO A 130 25.07 -14.75 17.16
N ALA A 131 23.76 -14.69 17.39
CA ALA A 131 23.22 -14.26 18.66
C ALA A 131 23.47 -15.34 19.70
N ALA A 132 24.52 -15.17 20.51
CA ALA A 132 24.44 -15.68 21.87
C ALA A 132 23.14 -15.10 22.46
N GLY A 133 22.26 -15.95 23.01
CA GLY A 133 20.89 -15.62 23.41
C GLY A 133 20.73 -14.49 24.44
N THR A 134 21.78 -13.74 24.75
CA THR A 134 21.86 -12.60 25.68
C THR A 134 21.70 -11.23 25.02
N GLY A 135 21.56 -11.15 23.69
CA GLY A 135 21.49 -9.87 22.94
C GLY A 135 20.08 -9.32 22.64
N PHE A 136 19.03 -10.09 22.93
CA PHE A 136 17.65 -9.67 22.65
C PHE A 136 16.98 -9.09 23.90
N THR A 137 16.52 -7.86 23.79
CA THR A 137 15.82 -7.15 24.87
C THR A 137 14.56 -6.49 24.36
N SER A 138 13.63 -6.16 25.26
CA SER A 138 12.56 -5.21 24.91
C SER A 138 13.11 -3.80 24.98
N TRP A 139 12.89 -3.01 23.94
CA TRP A 139 13.13 -1.58 24.00
C TRP A 139 12.15 -0.92 24.97
N THR A 140 12.39 0.33 25.35
CA THR A 140 11.45 1.07 26.21
C THR A 140 10.21 1.45 25.40
N GLY A 141 9.05 0.91 25.78
CA GLY A 141 7.79 1.14 25.09
C GLY A 141 6.62 0.36 25.73
N THR A 142 5.42 0.62 25.25
CA THR A 142 4.14 0.07 25.70
C THR A 142 3.58 -0.83 24.61
N THR A 143 3.33 -2.09 24.95
CA THR A 143 2.59 -3.03 24.10
C THR A 143 1.10 -2.91 24.40
N THR A 144 0.28 -2.61 23.40
CA THR A 144 -1.18 -2.76 23.47
C THR A 144 -1.55 -4.18 23.08
N LEU A 145 -2.36 -4.82 23.91
CA LEU A 145 -2.83 -6.19 23.75
C LEU A 145 -4.15 -6.26 22.94
N PRO A 146 -4.58 -7.44 22.48
CA PRO A 146 -5.81 -7.59 21.69
C PRO A 146 -7.08 -7.11 22.42
N ASP A 147 -7.10 -7.14 23.74
CA ASP A 147 -8.19 -6.63 24.58
C ASP A 147 -8.08 -5.13 24.89
N LEU A 148 -7.17 -4.43 24.21
CA LEU A 148 -6.83 -3.01 24.37
C LEU A 148 -6.20 -2.63 25.71
N THR A 149 -5.89 -3.61 26.57
CA THR A 149 -5.06 -3.35 27.74
C THR A 149 -3.59 -3.18 27.35
N THR A 150 -2.76 -2.68 28.26
CA THR A 150 -1.36 -2.34 27.96
C THR A 150 -0.38 -3.06 28.88
N SER A 151 0.77 -3.47 28.32
CA SER A 151 1.92 -3.99 29.05
C SER A 151 3.18 -3.19 28.75
N ALA A 152 4.02 -2.95 29.75
CA ALA A 152 5.35 -2.36 29.53
C ALA A 152 6.34 -3.34 28.87
N THR A 153 6.02 -4.65 28.84
CA THR A 153 6.89 -5.69 28.30
C THR A 153 6.66 -5.91 26.80
N GLY A 154 7.74 -6.14 26.06
CA GLY A 154 7.68 -6.62 24.67
C GLY A 154 7.36 -8.11 24.54
N PHE A 155 7.36 -8.86 25.65
CA PHE A 155 7.02 -10.27 25.68
C PHE A 155 5.83 -10.50 26.59
N VAL A 156 4.76 -11.02 26.01
CA VAL A 156 3.45 -11.12 26.63
C VAL A 156 2.86 -12.48 26.31
N ALA A 157 2.11 -13.02 27.27
CA ALA A 157 1.33 -14.23 27.04
C ALA A 157 0.24 -13.94 26.01
N LEU A 158 -0.01 -14.89 25.12
CA LEU A 158 -1.19 -14.88 24.27
C LEU A 158 -2.47 -15.02 25.14
N PRO A 159 -3.64 -14.57 24.67
CA PRO A 159 -4.89 -14.66 25.41
C PRO A 159 -5.16 -16.07 25.94
N ALA A 160 -5.77 -16.15 27.12
CA ALA A 160 -6.09 -17.43 27.74
C ALA A 160 -6.98 -18.28 26.82
N GLY A 161 -6.55 -19.51 26.53
CA GLY A 161 -7.24 -20.40 25.61
C GLY A 161 -6.73 -20.37 24.16
N ALA A 162 -5.81 -19.45 23.81
CA ALA A 162 -5.09 -19.50 22.55
C ALA A 162 -4.26 -20.80 22.47
N ALA A 163 -4.64 -21.69 21.56
CA ALA A 163 -3.97 -22.98 21.35
C ALA A 163 -3.84 -23.24 19.86
N PHE A 164 -2.73 -22.77 19.28
CA PHE A 164 -2.41 -22.96 17.88
C PHE A 164 -0.94 -23.35 17.70
N THR A 165 -0.71 -24.22 16.71
CA THR A 165 0.62 -24.73 16.32
C THR A 165 1.12 -24.12 15.02
N SER A 166 0.26 -23.38 14.33
CA SER A 166 0.57 -22.67 13.10
C SER A 166 -0.06 -21.29 13.18
N ALA A 167 0.56 -20.30 12.55
CA ALA A 167 -0.05 -18.99 12.38
C ALA A 167 0.58 -18.26 11.22
N ARG A 168 -0.16 -17.33 10.61
CA ARG A 168 0.41 -16.31 9.74
C ARG A 168 0.65 -15.04 10.55
N LEU A 169 1.89 -14.56 10.53
CA LEU A 169 2.26 -13.28 11.11
C LEU A 169 2.23 -12.19 10.04
N HIS A 170 1.61 -11.05 10.34
CA HIS A 170 1.78 -9.82 9.59
C HIS A 170 2.38 -8.75 10.47
N VAL A 171 3.50 -8.17 10.03
CA VAL A 171 4.17 -7.09 10.73
C VAL A 171 4.15 -5.85 9.86
N THR A 172 3.61 -4.76 10.41
CA THR A 172 3.53 -3.46 9.75
C THR A 172 3.83 -2.34 10.76
N PHE A 173 3.91 -1.09 10.29
CA PHE A 173 4.24 0.06 11.13
C PHE A 173 3.21 1.17 10.96
N ASP A 174 2.29 1.31 11.93
CA ASP A 174 1.21 2.31 11.94
C ASP A 174 1.74 3.75 11.95
N SER A 175 2.95 3.93 12.46
CA SER A 175 3.75 5.14 12.30
C SER A 175 5.23 4.80 12.42
N LEU A 176 6.12 5.79 12.34
CA LEU A 176 7.55 5.60 12.63
C LEU A 176 7.81 5.00 14.02
N ASP A 177 6.93 5.28 14.98
CA ASP A 177 7.14 4.86 16.36
C ASP A 177 6.33 3.62 16.78
N VAL A 178 5.35 3.21 15.98
CA VAL A 178 4.40 2.15 16.38
C VAL A 178 4.46 0.98 15.41
N ILE A 179 4.96 -0.16 15.90
CA ILE A 179 4.85 -1.44 15.23
C ILE A 179 3.47 -2.06 15.50
N ARG A 180 2.88 -2.68 14.49
CA ARG A 180 1.65 -3.47 14.55
C ARG A 180 1.97 -4.90 14.13
N VAL A 181 1.59 -5.85 14.96
CA VAL A 181 1.69 -7.29 14.69
C VAL A 181 0.30 -7.88 14.72
N ASP A 182 -0.12 -8.42 13.59
CA ASP A 182 -1.35 -9.18 13.48
C ASP A 182 -1.03 -10.68 13.38
N ILE A 183 -1.80 -11.50 14.08
CA ILE A 183 -1.69 -12.95 14.12
C ILE A 183 -3.00 -13.54 13.59
N ASP A 184 -2.88 -14.41 12.61
CA ASP A 184 -3.91 -15.29 12.09
C ASP A 184 -3.53 -16.71 12.52
N ALA A 185 -4.19 -17.23 13.55
CA ALA A 185 -3.80 -18.41 14.30
C ALA A 185 -4.23 -19.74 13.66
N ASN A 186 -5.02 -19.68 12.59
CA ASN A 186 -5.51 -20.84 11.85
C ASN A 186 -5.17 -20.76 10.35
N ILE A 187 -4.56 -19.66 9.89
CA ILE A 187 -4.22 -19.40 8.49
C ILE A 187 -5.49 -19.48 7.63
N ASP A 188 -6.63 -19.07 8.19
CA ASP A 188 -7.92 -19.08 7.51
C ASP A 188 -8.25 -17.76 6.85
N GLY A 189 -7.47 -16.74 7.19
CA GLY A 189 -7.72 -15.43 6.70
C GLY A 189 -8.38 -14.43 7.63
N SER A 190 -8.57 -14.76 8.88
CA SER A 190 -9.02 -13.80 9.87
C SER A 190 -7.86 -13.40 10.78
N ILE A 191 -7.74 -12.10 11.06
CA ILE A 191 -6.86 -11.67 12.14
C ILE A 191 -7.53 -12.03 13.47
N ASP A 192 -6.96 -12.99 14.18
CA ASP A 192 -7.43 -13.38 15.51
C ASP A 192 -6.91 -12.44 16.60
N TYR A 193 -5.67 -11.97 16.46
CA TYR A 193 -5.02 -11.15 17.47
C TYR A 193 -4.23 -10.01 16.86
N THR A 194 -4.49 -8.79 17.31
CA THR A 194 -3.68 -7.60 16.98
C THR A 194 -2.94 -7.12 18.21
N TYR A 195 -1.64 -6.88 18.06
CA TYR A 195 -0.78 -6.23 19.03
C TYR A 195 -0.19 -4.97 18.40
N THR A 196 -0.02 -3.92 19.20
CA THR A 196 0.82 -2.79 18.81
C THR A 196 1.87 -2.52 19.86
N ARG A 197 3.01 -1.97 19.47
CA ARG A 197 4.03 -1.51 20.42
C ARG A 197 4.61 -0.18 19.96
N ASP A 198 4.62 0.80 20.86
CA ASP A 198 5.25 2.11 20.63
C ASP A 198 6.77 2.08 20.92
N GLY A 199 7.46 3.20 20.73
CA GLY A 199 8.86 3.36 21.08
C GLY A 199 9.85 2.78 20.06
N VAL A 200 9.40 2.41 18.85
CA VAL A 200 10.29 1.95 17.77
C VAL A 200 11.35 3.02 17.45
N SER A 201 11.00 4.30 17.55
CA SER A 201 11.92 5.43 17.32
C SER A 201 13.13 5.44 18.27
N SER A 202 13.03 4.79 19.44
CA SER A 202 14.13 4.68 20.41
C SER A 202 15.28 3.78 19.94
N VAL A 203 15.04 2.93 18.94
CA VAL A 203 15.99 1.96 18.41
C VAL A 203 16.19 2.10 16.90
N SER A 204 15.27 2.76 16.19
CA SER A 204 15.23 2.76 14.72
C SER A 204 16.40 3.46 14.05
N SER A 205 17.12 4.35 14.73
CA SER A 205 18.33 4.99 14.19
C SER A 205 19.45 4.00 13.89
N ASN A 206 19.39 2.81 14.48
CA ASN A 206 20.40 1.78 14.39
C ASN A 206 20.01 0.65 13.42
N PHE A 207 18.80 0.69 12.84
CA PHE A 207 18.32 -0.31 11.90
C PHE A 207 19.02 -0.22 10.55
N GLY A 208 19.22 -1.36 9.93
CA GLY A 208 19.48 -1.46 8.50
C GLY A 208 18.17 -1.52 7.73
N MET A 209 18.26 -2.02 6.50
CA MET A 209 17.12 -2.15 5.59
C MET A 209 16.88 -3.61 5.19
N ARG A 210 17.62 -4.57 5.76
CA ARG A 210 17.50 -5.98 5.40
C ARG A 210 16.43 -6.68 6.24
N TYR A 211 15.97 -7.82 5.75
CA TYR A 211 14.93 -8.63 6.37
C TYR A 211 15.32 -10.09 6.36
N GLY A 212 14.67 -10.88 7.20
CA GLY A 212 14.84 -12.32 7.20
C GLY A 212 13.97 -12.99 8.25
N ALA A 213 14.49 -14.04 8.86
CA ALA A 213 13.80 -14.81 9.88
C ALA A 213 14.75 -15.20 11.00
N ALA A 214 14.20 -15.46 12.17
CA ALA A 214 14.92 -16.00 13.30
C ALA A 214 14.13 -17.13 13.95
N ALA A 215 14.84 -18.08 14.54
CA ALA A 215 14.26 -19.19 15.26
C ALA A 215 15.16 -19.65 16.41
N TRP A 216 14.59 -20.39 17.35
CA TRP A 216 15.32 -21.06 18.42
C TRP A 216 14.90 -22.51 18.51
N ASP A 217 15.89 -23.40 18.59
CA ASP A 217 15.74 -24.86 18.63
C ASP A 217 15.28 -25.49 17.29
N THR A 218 15.31 -26.83 17.20
CA THR A 218 15.20 -27.59 15.93
C THR A 218 13.77 -27.83 15.46
N ASN A 219 12.77 -27.37 16.20
CA ASN A 219 11.35 -27.69 15.97
C ASN A 219 10.63 -26.63 15.17
N GLY A 220 11.42 -25.90 14.40
CA GLY A 220 11.00 -24.63 13.88
C GLY A 220 11.04 -24.47 12.41
N SER A 221 9.85 -24.29 11.86
CA SER A 221 9.69 -24.05 10.44
C SER A 221 8.82 -22.83 10.19
N PHE A 222 9.06 -22.26 9.01
CA PHE A 222 8.31 -21.17 8.48
C PHE A 222 8.18 -21.32 6.97
N ASP A 223 7.18 -20.66 6.43
CA ASP A 223 6.89 -20.67 5.01
C ASP A 223 6.27 -19.34 4.56
N ASN A 224 6.05 -19.15 3.27
CA ASN A 224 5.39 -17.99 2.66
C ASN A 224 5.97 -16.66 3.17
N TRP A 225 7.31 -16.60 3.27
CA TRP A 225 8.00 -15.42 3.73
C TRP A 225 7.91 -14.33 2.66
N ARG A 226 7.54 -13.12 3.06
CA ARG A 226 7.32 -12.00 2.15
C ARG A 226 7.65 -10.66 2.80
N VAL A 227 8.26 -9.77 2.03
CA VAL A 227 8.47 -8.36 2.37
C VAL A 227 8.01 -7.51 1.22
N GLN A 228 7.15 -6.52 1.50
CA GLN A 228 6.60 -5.62 0.50
C GLN A 228 6.39 -4.19 1.00
N SER A 229 6.27 -3.24 0.06
CA SER A 229 5.96 -1.84 0.37
C SER A 229 4.50 -1.64 0.82
N ARG A 230 4.28 -0.91 1.91
CA ARG A 230 2.97 -0.67 2.56
C ARG A 230 2.03 0.24 1.76
N ASN A 231 2.56 0.98 0.79
CA ASN A 231 1.80 2.02 0.09
C ASN A 231 0.93 1.49 -1.07
N TRP A 232 1.06 0.21 -1.44
CA TRP A 232 0.59 -0.28 -2.72
C TRP A 232 -0.48 -1.34 -2.51
N GLN A 233 -1.64 -1.19 -3.16
CA GLN A 233 -2.58 -2.30 -3.29
C GLN A 233 -1.97 -3.26 -4.31
N ILE A 234 -1.34 -4.34 -3.82
CA ILE A 234 -0.79 -5.40 -4.67
C ILE A 234 -1.87 -6.48 -4.77
N VAL A 235 -2.34 -6.70 -5.98
CA VAL A 235 -3.09 -7.87 -6.40
C VAL A 235 -2.09 -9.00 -6.61
N ASP A 236 -2.19 -9.99 -5.74
CA ASP A 236 -1.56 -11.28 -5.88
C ASP A 236 -2.59 -12.23 -6.49
N PHE A 237 -2.29 -12.89 -7.62
CA PHE A 237 -3.26 -13.76 -8.31
C PHE A 237 -3.34 -15.16 -7.70
N ASP A 238 -2.63 -15.40 -6.60
CA ASP A 238 -2.80 -16.60 -5.78
C ASP A 238 -4.07 -16.59 -4.95
N TYR A 239 -4.59 -15.40 -4.66
CA TYR A 239 -5.74 -15.22 -3.81
C TYR A 239 -6.68 -14.19 -4.42
N THR A 240 -7.95 -14.27 -4.04
CA THR A 240 -8.97 -13.30 -4.42
C THR A 240 -9.34 -12.50 -3.20
N PRO A 241 -9.73 -11.22 -3.34
CA PRO A 241 -10.13 -10.42 -2.19
C PRO A 241 -11.17 -11.17 -1.36
N GLY A 242 -10.93 -11.28 -0.07
CA GLY A 242 -11.88 -11.89 0.83
C GLY A 242 -13.13 -11.04 1.07
N ALA A 243 -13.84 -11.38 2.14
CA ALA A 243 -15.02 -10.65 2.63
C ALA A 243 -14.80 -9.13 2.84
N ASP A 244 -13.56 -8.66 2.99
CA ASP A 244 -13.15 -7.28 3.24
C ASP A 244 -12.80 -6.51 1.97
N ASN A 245 -12.82 -7.18 0.82
CA ASN A 245 -12.55 -6.63 -0.51
C ASN A 245 -11.17 -5.97 -0.67
N ARG A 246 -10.18 -6.38 0.12
CA ARG A 246 -8.77 -5.97 -0.01
C ARG A 246 -7.97 -7.18 -0.51
N LEU A 247 -6.75 -6.94 -1.02
CA LEU A 247 -5.84 -8.01 -1.42
C LEU A 247 -4.57 -7.96 -0.60
N GLY A 248 -4.03 -9.14 -0.37
CA GLY A 248 -3.08 -9.43 0.68
C GLY A 248 -3.72 -9.32 2.05
N THR A 249 -5.04 -9.27 2.20
CA THR A 249 -5.70 -9.39 3.51
C THR A 249 -6.00 -10.85 3.75
N ASN A 250 -6.35 -11.16 4.98
CA ASN A 250 -6.24 -12.53 5.41
C ASN A 250 -7.36 -13.34 4.75
N ASP A 251 -8.56 -12.78 4.60
CA ASP A 251 -9.76 -13.45 4.09
C ASP A 251 -9.71 -13.77 2.60
N ASP A 252 -8.57 -13.47 1.98
CA ASP A 252 -8.34 -13.71 0.58
C ASP A 252 -8.53 -15.21 0.26
N VAL A 253 -9.52 -15.51 -0.58
CA VAL A 253 -9.83 -16.88 -0.95
C VAL A 253 -8.78 -17.35 -1.93
N ALA A 254 -8.05 -18.41 -1.59
CA ALA A 254 -7.08 -19.02 -2.48
C ALA A 254 -7.73 -19.30 -3.84
N LEU A 255 -7.10 -18.80 -4.90
CA LEU A 255 -7.52 -19.02 -6.28
C LEU A 255 -7.19 -20.48 -6.61
N ALA A 256 -8.07 -21.39 -6.22
CA ALA A 256 -7.98 -22.78 -6.64
C ALA A 256 -8.22 -22.80 -8.14
N ALA A 257 -7.15 -22.87 -8.95
CA ALA A 257 -7.19 -22.87 -10.42
C ALA A 257 -8.40 -23.68 -10.90
N PRO A 258 -9.53 -23.02 -11.25
CA PRO A 258 -10.77 -23.75 -11.41
C PRO A 258 -10.63 -24.70 -12.59
N THR A 259 -11.18 -25.90 -12.47
CA THR A 259 -11.17 -26.90 -13.56
C THR A 259 -12.03 -26.48 -14.77
N SER A 260 -12.62 -25.27 -14.75
CA SER A 260 -13.40 -24.68 -15.85
C SER A 260 -13.29 -23.14 -15.95
N PHE A 261 -13.10 -22.63 -17.16
CA PHE A 261 -12.99 -21.19 -17.48
C PHE A 261 -14.22 -20.34 -17.10
N SER A 262 -15.42 -20.93 -17.07
CA SER A 262 -16.65 -20.23 -16.67
C SER A 262 -16.65 -19.81 -15.19
N SER A 263 -15.96 -20.58 -14.34
CA SER A 263 -15.84 -20.27 -12.92
C SER A 263 -14.86 -19.12 -12.68
N GLN A 264 -13.77 -19.06 -13.47
CA GLN A 264 -12.81 -17.94 -13.45
C GLN A 264 -13.43 -16.61 -13.87
N THR A 265 -14.39 -16.62 -14.81
CA THR A 265 -15.09 -15.40 -15.24
C THR A 265 -15.87 -14.74 -14.12
N THR A 266 -16.60 -15.54 -13.35
CA THR A 266 -17.40 -15.02 -12.22
C THR A 266 -16.48 -14.51 -11.12
N GLN A 267 -15.38 -15.21 -10.87
CA GLN A 267 -14.37 -14.87 -9.88
C GLN A 267 -13.68 -13.53 -10.19
N LEU A 268 -13.12 -13.39 -11.41
CA LEU A 268 -12.44 -12.16 -11.84
C LEU A 268 -13.38 -10.94 -11.89
N SER A 269 -14.63 -11.14 -12.35
CA SER A 269 -15.59 -10.04 -12.52
C SER A 269 -16.32 -9.62 -11.25
N THR A 270 -16.43 -10.48 -10.24
CA THR A 270 -17.16 -10.18 -8.99
C THR A 270 -16.22 -9.73 -7.88
N GLU A 271 -15.10 -10.43 -7.68
CA GLU A 271 -14.28 -10.27 -6.47
C GLU A 271 -13.31 -9.08 -6.61
N PHE A 272 -12.65 -8.93 -7.75
CA PHE A 272 -11.77 -7.78 -8.00
C PHE A 272 -12.55 -6.48 -8.28
N ASN A 273 -13.86 -6.54 -8.52
CA ASN A 273 -14.68 -5.35 -8.74
C ASN A 273 -14.72 -4.43 -7.51
N ALA A 274 -14.67 -5.01 -6.31
CA ALA A 274 -14.66 -4.24 -5.08
C ALA A 274 -13.31 -3.52 -4.85
N LEU A 275 -12.22 -4.04 -5.42
CA LEU A 275 -10.96 -3.32 -5.59
C LEU A 275 -10.98 -2.29 -6.72
N GLY A 276 -12.09 -2.19 -7.43
CA GLY A 276 -12.28 -1.32 -8.57
C GLY A 276 -11.55 -1.76 -9.83
N LEU A 277 -11.26 -3.06 -9.97
CA LEU A 277 -10.80 -3.68 -11.21
C LEU A 277 -11.98 -4.29 -11.96
N THR A 278 -12.01 -4.10 -13.27
CA THR A 278 -13.07 -4.65 -14.13
C THR A 278 -12.46 -5.50 -15.24
N PHE A 279 -12.89 -6.75 -15.37
CA PHE A 279 -12.45 -7.63 -16.45
C PHE A 279 -13.50 -7.69 -17.58
N PRO A 280 -13.09 -7.76 -18.86
CA PRO A 280 -14.00 -8.01 -19.97
C PRO A 280 -14.75 -9.33 -19.78
N SER A 281 -16.02 -9.37 -20.21
CA SER A 281 -16.97 -10.47 -19.95
C SER A 281 -16.69 -11.81 -20.66
N ALA A 282 -15.52 -11.99 -21.28
CA ALA A 282 -15.16 -13.22 -22.00
C ALA A 282 -13.78 -13.69 -21.54
N VAL A 283 -13.75 -14.82 -20.82
CA VAL A 283 -12.53 -15.46 -20.29
C VAL A 283 -12.05 -16.63 -21.15
N ASN A 284 -12.73 -16.91 -22.26
CA ASN A 284 -12.23 -17.88 -23.23
C ASN A 284 -11.01 -17.28 -23.96
N ASP A 285 -9.83 -17.80 -23.66
CA ASP A 285 -8.52 -17.40 -24.20
C ASP A 285 -8.06 -16.00 -23.77
N ARG A 286 -8.69 -15.34 -22.77
CA ARG A 286 -8.29 -14.00 -22.29
C ARG A 286 -8.49 -13.88 -20.78
N ASN A 287 -7.48 -13.45 -20.02
CA ASN A 287 -7.58 -13.26 -18.56
C ASN A 287 -7.89 -14.53 -17.79
N GLU A 288 -7.05 -15.54 -17.94
CA GLU A 288 -7.13 -16.82 -17.23
C GLU A 288 -6.20 -16.78 -16.04
N VAL A 289 -6.65 -17.30 -14.90
CA VAL A 289 -5.72 -17.56 -13.78
C VAL A 289 -5.14 -18.96 -14.01
N LEU A 290 -3.88 -19.00 -14.39
CA LEU A 290 -3.16 -20.23 -14.70
C LEU A 290 -2.17 -20.53 -13.60
N SER A 291 -2.05 -21.81 -13.24
CA SER A 291 -1.00 -22.21 -12.33
C SER A 291 0.36 -22.12 -13.02
N ALA A 292 1.40 -21.71 -12.29
CA ALA A 292 2.80 -21.64 -12.75
C ALA A 292 3.32 -22.95 -13.37
N ILE A 293 2.77 -24.11 -12.96
CA ILE A 293 3.10 -25.42 -13.55
C ILE A 293 2.52 -25.64 -14.96
N SER A 294 1.60 -24.79 -15.40
CA SER A 294 0.98 -24.83 -16.72
C SER A 294 1.88 -24.25 -17.81
N PHE A 295 2.99 -23.61 -17.42
CA PHE A 295 3.95 -22.96 -18.31
C PHE A 295 5.12 -23.89 -18.63
N GLY A 296 5.61 -23.85 -19.87
CA GLY A 296 6.74 -24.67 -20.32
C GLY A 296 8.07 -24.33 -19.65
N VAL A 297 8.15 -23.15 -19.03
CA VAL A 297 9.25 -22.70 -18.17
C VAL A 297 8.61 -22.26 -16.85
N THR A 298 9.06 -22.85 -15.74
CA THR A 298 8.58 -22.44 -14.41
C THR A 298 9.09 -21.01 -14.14
N PRO A 299 8.20 -20.05 -13.85
CA PRO A 299 8.62 -18.68 -13.56
C PRO A 299 9.60 -18.66 -12.38
N PHE A 300 10.72 -17.94 -12.53
CA PHE A 300 11.79 -17.89 -11.53
C PHE A 300 11.46 -16.98 -10.32
N GLN A 301 10.31 -16.27 -10.35
CA GLN A 301 10.00 -15.18 -9.40
C GLN A 301 8.54 -15.11 -8.94
N THR A 302 7.69 -16.09 -9.27
CA THR A 302 6.26 -15.98 -8.97
C THR A 302 5.72 -17.16 -8.18
N SER A 303 4.63 -16.85 -7.50
CA SER A 303 3.82 -17.77 -6.72
C SER A 303 3.00 -18.73 -7.63
N PRO A 304 2.18 -19.67 -7.08
CA PRO A 304 1.61 -20.76 -7.86
C PRO A 304 0.57 -20.37 -8.91
N ASN A 305 -0.02 -19.16 -8.89
CA ASN A 305 -1.01 -18.70 -9.87
C ASN A 305 -0.64 -17.33 -10.47
N LEU A 306 -1.00 -17.10 -11.73
CA LEU A 306 -0.75 -15.85 -12.43
C LEU A 306 -1.87 -15.53 -13.43
N LEU A 307 -2.09 -14.24 -13.73
CA LEU A 307 -3.06 -13.84 -14.75
C LEU A 307 -2.41 -13.92 -16.14
N ALA A 308 -2.90 -14.80 -16.98
CA ALA A 308 -2.38 -15.05 -18.31
C ALA A 308 -3.47 -15.15 -19.37
N SER A 309 -3.06 -15.41 -20.60
CA SER A 309 -3.94 -15.85 -21.68
C SER A 309 -3.34 -17.09 -22.32
N SER A 310 -3.94 -18.27 -22.11
CA SER A 310 -3.55 -19.45 -22.88
C SER A 310 -3.86 -19.18 -24.37
N GLY A 311 -2.82 -19.15 -25.21
CA GLY A 311 -2.99 -19.00 -26.66
C GLY A 311 -2.71 -17.63 -27.27
N SER A 312 -1.78 -16.84 -26.70
CA SER A 312 -1.24 -15.57 -27.26
C SER A 312 -2.23 -14.40 -27.36
N ALA A 313 -3.44 -14.56 -26.82
CA ALA A 313 -4.41 -13.48 -26.82
C ALA A 313 -4.07 -12.45 -25.72
N VAL A 314 -4.68 -11.27 -25.85
CA VAL A 314 -4.35 -10.12 -25.00
C VAL A 314 -5.06 -10.27 -23.65
N THR A 315 -4.28 -10.25 -22.57
CA THR A 315 -4.78 -10.06 -21.20
C THR A 315 -5.21 -8.60 -21.06
N ALA A 316 -6.41 -8.33 -20.56
CA ALA A 316 -6.95 -6.98 -20.43
C ALA A 316 -7.83 -6.80 -19.21
N PHE A 317 -7.68 -5.67 -18.52
CA PHE A 317 -8.50 -5.27 -17.39
C PHE A 317 -8.72 -3.75 -17.41
N GLY A 318 -9.64 -3.26 -16.62
CA GLY A 318 -9.97 -1.84 -16.51
C GLY A 318 -10.20 -1.45 -15.06
N PHE A 319 -10.60 -0.20 -14.86
CA PHE A 319 -10.81 0.33 -13.53
C PHE A 319 -12.18 1.02 -13.40
N SER A 320 -12.91 0.75 -12.31
CA SER A 320 -14.21 1.39 -12.01
C SER A 320 -14.06 2.70 -11.24
N ARG A 321 -12.83 3.05 -10.85
CA ARG A 321 -12.44 4.31 -10.21
C ARG A 321 -11.26 4.95 -10.93
N PRO A 322 -11.04 6.27 -10.81
CA PRO A 322 -9.89 6.92 -11.42
C PRO A 322 -8.58 6.33 -10.90
N ILE A 323 -7.79 5.71 -11.78
CA ILE A 323 -6.45 5.19 -11.51
C ILE A 323 -5.45 5.94 -12.39
N TYR A 324 -4.31 6.32 -11.82
CA TYR A 324 -3.30 7.11 -12.54
C TYR A 324 -1.96 6.37 -12.66
N ARG A 325 -1.78 5.31 -11.89
CA ARG A 325 -0.57 4.51 -11.82
C ARG A 325 -0.95 3.05 -11.80
N VAL A 326 -0.28 2.25 -12.63
CA VAL A 326 -0.42 0.80 -12.68
C VAL A 326 0.94 0.16 -12.93
N GLY A 327 1.13 -1.05 -12.44
CA GLY A 327 2.19 -1.89 -12.95
C GLY A 327 2.12 -3.32 -12.46
N ALA A 328 3.02 -4.16 -12.96
CA ALA A 328 3.01 -5.59 -12.77
C ALA A 328 4.37 -6.20 -13.11
N LEU A 329 4.61 -7.43 -12.65
CA LEU A 329 5.70 -8.27 -13.14
C LEU A 329 5.33 -8.80 -14.54
N LEU A 330 6.17 -8.51 -15.54
CA LEU A 330 5.92 -8.86 -16.94
C LEU A 330 6.91 -9.92 -17.44
N GLY A 331 6.47 -10.73 -18.42
CA GLY A 331 7.33 -11.63 -19.18
C GLY A 331 7.68 -12.96 -18.49
N ILE A 332 6.92 -13.30 -17.44
CA ILE A 332 7.16 -14.47 -16.58
C ILE A 332 6.87 -15.82 -17.24
N SER A 333 6.40 -15.84 -18.48
CA SER A 333 6.04 -17.05 -19.24
C SER A 333 7.14 -17.51 -20.22
N GLY A 334 8.35 -16.96 -20.12
CA GLY A 334 9.51 -17.35 -20.93
C GLY A 334 9.83 -16.43 -22.10
N GLY A 335 9.54 -15.13 -21.97
CA GLY A 335 9.93 -14.09 -22.91
C GLY A 335 9.26 -12.76 -22.58
N ALA A 336 9.62 -11.69 -23.30
CA ALA A 336 9.14 -10.35 -22.98
C ALA A 336 7.63 -10.18 -23.24
N ASP A 337 6.93 -9.50 -22.33
CA ASP A 337 5.55 -9.06 -22.50
C ASP A 337 5.47 -7.52 -22.50
N ARG A 338 4.44 -6.99 -23.15
CA ARG A 338 4.19 -5.55 -23.25
C ARG A 338 2.89 -5.15 -22.56
N MET A 339 3.00 -4.29 -21.56
CA MET A 339 1.86 -3.64 -20.92
C MET A 339 1.56 -2.29 -21.58
N ARG A 340 0.28 -2.02 -21.88
CA ARG A 340 -0.22 -0.76 -22.49
C ARG A 340 -1.39 -0.24 -21.69
N VAL A 341 -1.53 1.07 -21.58
CA VAL A 341 -2.64 1.72 -20.86
C VAL A 341 -3.40 2.67 -21.77
N PHE A 342 -4.72 2.74 -21.58
CA PHE A 342 -5.65 3.49 -22.42
C PHE A 342 -6.55 4.40 -21.59
N ASP A 343 -6.95 5.54 -22.18
CA ASP A 343 -7.98 6.41 -21.64
C ASP A 343 -9.40 5.87 -21.91
N ALA A 344 -10.43 6.54 -21.36
CA ALA A 344 -11.83 6.15 -21.53
C ALA A 344 -12.33 6.20 -22.99
N ASN A 345 -11.62 6.92 -23.87
CA ASN A 345 -11.90 6.97 -25.31
C ASN A 345 -11.11 5.91 -26.08
N ASN A 346 -10.44 5.00 -25.38
CA ASN A 346 -9.63 3.92 -25.93
C ASN A 346 -8.37 4.40 -26.68
N ASN A 347 -7.89 5.61 -26.40
CA ASN A 347 -6.60 6.07 -26.91
C ASN A 347 -5.49 5.54 -26.00
N GLU A 348 -4.45 4.97 -26.60
CA GLU A 348 -3.25 4.58 -25.85
C GLU A 348 -2.57 5.82 -25.28
N MET A 349 -2.18 5.74 -24.00
CA MET A 349 -1.48 6.81 -23.31
C MET A 349 0.00 6.49 -23.10
N ALA A 350 0.33 5.22 -22.83
CA ALA A 350 1.69 4.76 -22.60
C ALA A 350 1.79 3.23 -22.72
N ASN A 351 3.02 2.72 -22.92
CA ASN A 351 3.35 1.31 -22.88
C ASN A 351 4.76 1.06 -22.34
N VAL A 352 5.01 -0.16 -21.86
CA VAL A 352 6.29 -0.64 -21.34
C VAL A 352 6.45 -2.12 -21.64
N VAL A 353 7.69 -2.57 -21.86
CA VAL A 353 8.03 -3.98 -22.12
C VAL A 353 8.86 -4.49 -20.95
N GLY A 354 8.58 -5.69 -20.46
CA GLY A 354 9.35 -6.36 -19.42
C GLY A 354 9.51 -7.85 -19.69
N ASP A 355 10.65 -8.38 -19.29
CA ASP A 355 11.04 -9.79 -19.33
C ASP A 355 11.58 -10.15 -17.94
N ASP A 356 10.90 -11.03 -17.21
CA ASP A 356 11.14 -11.33 -15.79
C ASP A 356 11.40 -10.09 -14.93
N THR A 357 10.69 -9.00 -15.22
CA THR A 357 10.93 -7.70 -14.60
C THR A 357 9.65 -6.97 -14.31
N PHE A 358 9.64 -6.32 -13.16
CA PHE A 358 8.53 -5.47 -12.75
C PHE A 358 8.54 -4.16 -13.55
N GLN A 359 7.39 -3.82 -14.13
CA GLN A 359 7.22 -2.64 -14.96
C GLN A 359 6.06 -1.77 -14.47
N GLU A 360 6.17 -0.47 -14.69
CA GLU A 360 5.24 0.53 -14.20
C GLU A 360 4.92 1.55 -15.29
N ILE A 361 3.66 2.01 -15.28
CA ILE A 361 3.18 3.13 -16.08
C ILE A 361 2.43 4.12 -15.18
N ILE A 362 2.84 5.39 -15.25
CA ILE A 362 2.17 6.53 -14.63
C ILE A 362 1.59 7.41 -15.74
N THR A 363 0.37 7.91 -15.53
CA THR A 363 -0.39 8.67 -16.52
C THR A 363 -1.00 9.94 -15.93
N GLY A 364 -1.18 10.96 -16.77
CA GLY A 364 -1.82 12.22 -16.40
C GLY A 364 -3.34 12.25 -16.52
N ARG A 365 -3.95 11.22 -17.11
CA ARG A 365 -5.41 11.05 -17.25
C ARG A 365 -5.79 9.70 -16.64
N PRO A 366 -7.02 9.52 -16.15
CA PRO A 366 -7.44 8.22 -15.62
C PRO A 366 -7.22 7.11 -16.63
N ILE A 367 -6.50 6.07 -16.20
CA ILE A 367 -6.39 4.81 -16.90
C ILE A 367 -7.75 4.15 -16.84
N ALA A 368 -8.39 3.98 -18.00
CA ALA A 368 -9.65 3.26 -18.09
C ALA A 368 -9.43 1.78 -18.35
N ARG A 369 -8.36 1.44 -19.09
CA ARG A 369 -8.07 0.08 -19.54
C ARG A 369 -6.57 -0.16 -19.61
N VAL A 370 -6.16 -1.38 -19.28
CA VAL A 370 -4.80 -1.91 -19.42
C VAL A 370 -4.88 -3.16 -20.28
N THR A 371 -3.88 -3.34 -21.13
CA THR A 371 -3.69 -4.57 -21.90
C THR A 371 -2.28 -5.08 -21.77
N VAL A 372 -2.11 -6.39 -21.75
CA VAL A 372 -0.82 -7.06 -21.77
C VAL A 372 -0.81 -8.05 -22.94
N GLU A 373 0.17 -7.90 -23.82
CA GLU A 373 0.33 -8.71 -25.02
C GLU A 373 1.73 -9.31 -25.08
N ALA A 374 1.85 -10.49 -25.69
CA ALA A 374 3.16 -11.12 -25.89
C ALA A 374 4.03 -10.24 -26.77
N ASP A 375 5.29 -10.08 -26.40
CA ASP A 375 6.33 -9.43 -27.18
C ASP A 375 7.46 -10.43 -27.49
N ALA A 376 8.65 -9.94 -27.85
CA ALA A 376 9.79 -10.74 -28.27
C ALA A 376 10.05 -11.99 -27.40
N GLY A 377 9.77 -13.17 -27.97
CA GLY A 377 10.04 -14.47 -27.35
C GLY A 377 8.90 -15.00 -26.47
N SER A 378 7.92 -14.17 -26.09
CA SER A 378 6.74 -14.62 -25.35
C SER A 378 5.70 -15.23 -26.28
N THR A 379 4.97 -16.23 -25.78
CA THR A 379 3.81 -16.82 -26.46
C THR A 379 2.54 -16.72 -25.63
N THR A 380 2.68 -16.33 -24.36
CA THR A 380 1.61 -16.42 -23.36
C THR A 380 1.72 -15.20 -22.46
N PRO A 381 1.10 -14.07 -22.80
CA PRO A 381 1.24 -12.87 -21.98
C PRO A 381 0.74 -13.13 -20.58
N ALA A 382 1.61 -12.91 -19.60
CA ALA A 382 1.38 -13.26 -18.21
C ALA A 382 1.80 -12.09 -17.32
N ILE A 383 0.98 -11.81 -16.31
CA ILE A 383 1.29 -10.85 -15.27
C ILE A 383 1.09 -11.44 -13.89
N ASP A 384 1.91 -10.93 -12.97
CA ASP A 384 1.78 -11.16 -11.55
C ASP A 384 2.05 -9.84 -10.79
N ASN A 385 1.68 -9.80 -9.50
CA ASN A 385 1.93 -8.67 -8.61
C ASN A 385 1.40 -7.34 -9.16
N LEU A 386 0.17 -7.36 -9.70
CA LEU A 386 -0.47 -6.17 -10.25
C LEU A 386 -0.67 -5.14 -9.13
N PHE A 387 -0.27 -3.89 -9.32
CA PHE A 387 -0.58 -2.81 -8.39
C PHE A 387 -1.16 -1.61 -9.11
N PHE A 388 -1.93 -0.81 -8.37
CA PHE A 388 -2.51 0.43 -8.88
C PHE A 388 -2.85 1.41 -7.76
N THR A 389 -2.86 2.72 -8.07
CA THR A 389 -3.24 3.76 -7.10
C THR A 389 -4.17 4.80 -7.72
N GLY A 390 -5.26 5.13 -6.99
CA GLY A 390 -6.27 6.09 -7.42
C GLY A 390 -6.11 7.52 -6.88
N GLY A 391 -5.25 7.72 -5.89
CA GLY A 391 -4.95 9.05 -5.37
C GLY A 391 -3.91 9.76 -6.25
N LEU A 392 -4.25 10.92 -6.80
CA LEU A 392 -3.23 11.90 -7.18
C LEU A 392 -2.72 12.54 -5.89
N VAL A 393 -1.59 12.06 -5.37
CA VAL A 393 -0.76 12.84 -4.45
C VAL A 393 0.21 13.58 -5.34
N VAL A 394 0.02 14.89 -5.49
CA VAL A 394 1.04 15.74 -6.12
C VAL A 394 2.28 15.63 -5.24
N ASP A 395 3.32 14.98 -5.73
CA ASP A 395 4.60 14.93 -5.04
C ASP A 395 5.60 15.79 -5.79
N SER A 396 6.71 16.13 -5.14
CA SER A 396 7.88 16.56 -5.89
C SER A 396 8.40 15.38 -6.72
N GLY A 397 8.72 15.62 -7.99
CA GLY A 397 9.34 14.60 -8.83
C GLY A 397 10.75 14.19 -8.34
N PRO A 398 11.41 13.22 -9.01
CA PRO A 398 12.71 12.62 -8.65
C PRO A 398 13.93 13.58 -8.50
N ASN A 399 13.84 14.85 -8.88
CA ASN A 399 14.89 15.87 -8.74
C ASN A 399 14.67 16.92 -7.62
N GLY A 400 13.58 16.81 -6.86
CA GLY A 400 13.33 17.60 -5.65
C GLY A 400 14.49 17.61 -4.63
N THR A 401 14.75 18.76 -4.02
CA THR A 401 15.82 19.07 -3.06
C THR A 401 15.28 19.84 -1.86
N ASN A 402 15.76 19.53 -0.65
CA ASN A 402 15.35 20.21 0.57
C ASN A 402 15.91 21.64 0.65
N GLN A 403 15.07 22.59 1.03
CA GLN A 403 15.46 23.97 1.33
C GLN A 403 14.99 24.35 2.73
N THR A 404 15.88 24.94 3.52
CA THR A 404 15.59 25.42 4.88
C THR A 404 15.30 26.93 4.88
N PHE A 405 14.28 27.35 5.64
CA PHE A 405 13.92 28.75 5.84
C PHE A 405 14.45 29.28 7.19
N SER A 406 14.86 30.55 7.23
CA SER A 406 15.12 31.26 8.49
C SER A 406 13.81 31.67 9.19
N THR A 407 13.87 32.18 10.43
CA THR A 407 12.69 32.65 11.18
C THR A 407 12.06 33.94 10.60
N GLY A 408 10.72 34.00 10.50
CA GLY A 408 9.96 35.11 9.89
C GLY A 408 8.55 34.69 9.41
N THR A 409 7.75 35.62 8.85
CA THR A 409 6.42 35.34 8.27
C THR A 409 6.57 34.86 6.83
N TYR A 410 6.57 33.54 6.62
CA TYR A 410 6.70 32.95 5.29
C TYR A 410 5.42 32.23 4.88
N VAL A 411 5.21 32.16 3.57
CA VAL A 411 4.21 31.29 2.96
C VAL A 411 4.90 30.41 1.93
N ALA A 412 4.40 29.20 1.74
CA ALA A 412 4.95 28.26 0.78
C ALA A 412 3.83 27.47 0.11
N GLY A 413 3.98 27.21 -1.18
CA GLY A 413 2.87 26.71 -1.98
C GLY A 413 3.28 26.25 -3.36
N SER A 414 2.27 25.91 -4.15
CA SER A 414 2.38 25.38 -5.49
C SER A 414 1.33 26.04 -6.38
N GLU A 415 1.62 26.19 -7.68
CA GLU A 415 0.63 26.54 -8.69
C GLU A 415 0.42 25.37 -9.64
N PHE A 416 -0.84 25.12 -9.98
CA PHE A 416 -1.22 24.05 -10.88
C PHE A 416 -2.31 24.53 -11.83
N THR A 417 -2.31 24.01 -13.04
CA THR A 417 -3.36 24.29 -14.03
C THR A 417 -4.17 23.02 -14.27
N LEU A 418 -5.49 23.12 -14.22
CA LEU A 418 -6.41 22.04 -14.54
C LEU A 418 -6.92 22.22 -15.97
N GLU A 419 -6.85 21.17 -16.78
CA GLU A 419 -7.44 21.16 -18.13
C GLU A 419 -8.90 20.69 -18.15
N ALA A 420 -9.40 20.13 -17.05
CA ALA A 420 -10.78 19.68 -16.90
C ALA A 420 -11.30 19.92 -15.46
N PRO A 421 -12.63 20.02 -15.26
CA PRO A 421 -13.21 20.15 -13.93
C PRO A 421 -12.75 19.02 -12.99
N THR A 422 -12.25 19.37 -11.81
CA THR A 422 -11.69 18.43 -10.84
C THR A 422 -12.22 18.75 -9.45
N THR A 423 -12.77 17.76 -8.76
CA THR A 423 -13.23 17.91 -7.37
C THR A 423 -12.10 17.63 -6.40
N ILE A 424 -11.81 18.58 -5.51
CA ILE A 424 -10.83 18.43 -4.44
C ILE A 424 -11.54 18.32 -3.08
N ARG A 425 -10.92 17.61 -2.14
CA ARG A 425 -11.52 17.26 -0.83
C ARG A 425 -10.62 17.52 0.37
N SER A 426 -9.35 17.80 0.12
CA SER A 426 -8.40 18.12 1.17
C SER A 426 -7.31 19.05 0.66
N LEU A 427 -6.79 19.86 1.57
CA LEU A 427 -5.56 20.62 1.36
C LEU A 427 -4.46 20.03 2.25
N GLY A 428 -3.26 19.92 1.69
CA GLY A 428 -2.13 19.26 2.33
C GLY A 428 -0.95 20.19 2.62
N TRP A 429 -0.26 19.90 3.72
CA TRP A 429 1.07 20.42 4.03
C TRP A 429 2.07 19.28 4.07
N VAL A 430 3.26 19.48 3.51
CA VAL A 430 4.32 18.47 3.54
C VAL A 430 5.29 18.76 4.70
N ASP A 431 5.46 17.76 5.55
CA ASP A 431 6.61 17.57 6.41
C ASP A 431 7.72 16.93 5.56
N ALA A 432 8.76 17.68 5.23
CA ALA A 432 9.80 17.24 4.30
C ALA A 432 10.85 16.35 4.99
N GLU A 433 10.95 16.47 6.30
CA GLU A 433 11.87 15.82 7.20
C GLU A 433 11.36 14.45 7.64
N GLY A 434 10.05 14.31 7.75
CA GLY A 434 9.37 13.10 8.19
C GLY A 434 9.35 12.92 9.70
N ASP A 435 9.70 13.93 10.47
CA ASP A 435 9.71 13.90 11.95
C ASP A 435 8.36 14.33 12.56
N GLY A 436 7.39 14.70 11.72
CA GLY A 436 6.07 15.16 12.08
C GLY A 436 5.98 16.69 12.16
N LEU A 437 4.77 17.23 12.06
CA LEU A 437 4.58 18.67 12.19
C LEU A 437 4.75 19.13 13.63
N THR A 438 5.54 20.18 13.82
CA THR A 438 5.70 20.85 15.11
C THR A 438 4.53 21.78 15.39
N ASN A 439 3.97 22.45 14.37
CA ASN A 439 2.83 23.35 14.54
C ASN A 439 1.73 23.13 13.49
N SER A 440 0.61 23.82 13.69
CA SER A 440 -0.46 23.85 12.69
C SER A 440 -0.18 24.87 11.60
N HIS A 441 -0.52 24.51 10.37
CA HIS A 441 -0.36 25.32 9.16
C HIS A 441 -1.74 25.62 8.56
N ARG A 442 -2.03 26.89 8.34
CA ARG A 442 -3.18 27.26 7.51
C ARG A 442 -2.80 27.13 6.05
N VAL A 443 -3.59 26.39 5.30
CA VAL A 443 -3.42 26.16 3.87
C VAL A 443 -4.64 26.71 3.14
N TYR A 444 -4.39 27.43 2.07
CA TYR A 444 -5.38 28.18 1.32
C TYR A 444 -5.26 27.82 -0.16
N LEU A 445 -6.37 27.87 -0.87
CA LEU A 445 -6.48 27.64 -2.30
C LEU A 445 -7.15 28.84 -2.97
N TRP A 446 -6.52 29.38 -3.99
CA TRP A 446 -7.06 30.48 -4.80
C TRP A 446 -7.19 30.12 -6.26
N ASN A 447 -8.15 30.75 -6.93
CA ASN A 447 -8.20 30.82 -8.38
C ASN A 447 -7.31 31.99 -8.84
N VAL A 448 -6.36 31.71 -9.73
CA VAL A 448 -5.35 32.70 -10.15
C VAL A 448 -5.98 33.79 -11.03
N ALA A 449 -6.97 33.45 -11.85
CA ALA A 449 -7.62 34.41 -12.75
C ALA A 449 -8.51 35.41 -12.00
N THR A 450 -9.26 34.95 -11.00
CA THR A 450 -10.17 35.82 -10.23
C THR A 450 -9.55 36.39 -8.96
N GLN A 451 -8.40 35.86 -8.55
CA GLN A 451 -7.77 36.12 -7.24
C GLN A 451 -8.66 35.78 -6.04
N GLY A 452 -9.78 35.10 -6.28
CA GLY A 452 -10.73 34.69 -5.24
C GLY A 452 -10.21 33.50 -4.45
N LEU A 453 -10.37 33.55 -3.12
CA LEU A 453 -10.18 32.38 -2.26
C LEU A 453 -11.26 31.35 -2.60
N VAL A 454 -10.84 30.14 -2.91
CA VAL A 454 -11.70 29.01 -3.28
C VAL A 454 -11.97 28.11 -2.09
N ALA A 455 -10.92 27.75 -1.34
CA ALA A 455 -11.00 26.91 -0.15
C ALA A 455 -9.86 27.22 0.82
N GLN A 456 -10.01 26.82 2.08
CA GLN A 456 -8.94 26.87 3.08
C GLN A 456 -9.12 25.75 4.09
N ALA A 457 -8.02 25.34 4.72
CA ALA A 457 -8.00 24.33 5.77
C ALA A 457 -6.89 24.65 6.79
N THR A 458 -7.00 24.09 8.00
CA THR A 458 -5.89 24.09 8.96
C THR A 458 -5.37 22.66 9.08
N VAL A 459 -4.13 22.47 8.64
CA VAL A 459 -3.39 21.22 8.80
C VAL A 459 -2.72 21.25 10.17
N THR A 460 -2.85 20.17 10.93
CA THR A 460 -2.37 20.04 12.31
C THR A 460 -1.44 18.83 12.45
N PRO A 461 -0.66 18.72 13.53
CA PRO A 461 0.10 17.50 13.81
C PRO A 461 -0.76 16.22 13.93
N SER A 462 -2.05 16.37 14.21
CA SER A 462 -3.04 15.27 14.24
C SER A 462 -3.77 15.02 12.91
N SER A 463 -3.50 15.81 11.88
CA SER A 463 -4.14 15.64 10.56
C SER A 463 -3.77 14.30 9.92
N LYS A 464 -4.66 13.78 9.07
CA LYS A 464 -4.45 12.49 8.40
C LYS A 464 -3.15 12.52 7.60
N ARG A 465 -2.29 11.53 7.83
CA ARG A 465 -0.99 11.42 7.18
C ARG A 465 -1.08 10.57 5.93
N VAL A 466 -0.42 11.00 4.87
CA VAL A 466 -0.22 10.25 3.63
C VAL A 466 1.27 10.29 3.31
N PRO A 467 1.95 9.14 3.19
CA PRO A 467 3.37 9.12 2.84
C PRO A 467 3.65 9.84 1.52
N SER A 468 4.73 10.62 1.47
CA SER A 468 5.26 11.13 0.22
C SER A 468 5.94 10.00 -0.57
N ALA A 469 5.96 10.12 -1.90
CA ALA A 469 6.81 9.34 -2.79
C ALA A 469 8.32 9.67 -2.63
N ARG A 470 8.69 10.64 -1.77
CA ARG A 470 10.08 11.08 -1.53
C ARG A 470 10.55 10.87 -0.10
N GLY A 471 11.50 9.95 0.07
CA GLY A 471 12.30 9.84 1.28
C GLY A 471 11.46 9.72 2.55
N PRO A 472 11.79 10.43 3.64
CA PRO A 472 11.04 10.38 4.89
C PRO A 472 9.77 11.26 4.89
N ALA A 473 9.55 12.08 3.85
CA ALA A 473 8.53 13.12 3.87
C ALA A 473 7.09 12.58 4.01
N GLN A 474 6.22 13.35 4.65
CA GLN A 474 4.83 13.01 4.91
C GLN A 474 3.90 14.18 4.59
N TRP A 475 2.80 13.90 3.89
CA TRP A 475 1.71 14.83 3.69
C TRP A 475 0.74 14.76 4.86
N PHE A 476 0.45 15.89 5.47
CA PHE A 476 -0.62 16.05 6.45
C PHE A 476 -1.80 16.72 5.75
N LEU A 477 -2.95 16.04 5.73
CA LEU A 477 -4.13 16.46 5.00
C LEU A 477 -5.23 16.93 5.95
N ALA A 478 -5.75 18.12 5.67
CA ALA A 478 -6.95 18.63 6.31
C ALA A 478 -8.11 18.61 5.31
N HIS A 479 -9.25 18.09 5.76
CA HIS A 479 -10.47 18.03 4.97
C HIS A 479 -10.98 19.45 4.63
N ILE A 480 -11.50 19.61 3.41
CA ILE A 480 -12.29 20.76 2.98
C ILE A 480 -13.62 20.28 2.43
N ALA A 481 -14.64 21.13 2.45
CA ALA A 481 -15.87 20.82 1.73
C ALA A 481 -15.54 20.47 0.26
N PRO A 482 -16.14 19.41 -0.30
CA PRO A 482 -15.91 19.01 -1.69
C PRO A 482 -16.09 20.19 -2.63
N THR A 483 -15.01 20.57 -3.30
CA THR A 483 -14.99 21.77 -4.13
C THR A 483 -14.61 21.39 -5.55
N THR A 484 -15.56 21.52 -6.48
CA THR A 484 -15.29 21.32 -7.90
C THR A 484 -14.62 22.56 -8.47
N LEU A 485 -13.36 22.39 -8.87
CA LEU A 485 -12.57 23.40 -9.55
C LEU A 485 -12.81 23.26 -11.06
N PRO A 486 -13.34 24.29 -11.76
CA PRO A 486 -13.33 24.31 -13.22
C PRO A 486 -11.90 24.25 -13.80
N ALA A 487 -11.78 23.95 -15.09
CA ALA A 487 -10.51 24.11 -15.80
C ALA A 487 -9.97 25.54 -15.61
N GLY A 488 -8.68 25.67 -15.31
CA GLY A 488 -8.05 26.94 -14.95
C GLY A 488 -6.84 26.78 -14.04
N THR A 489 -6.17 27.88 -13.75
CA THR A 489 -4.96 27.91 -12.92
C THR A 489 -5.32 28.25 -11.47
N TYR A 490 -4.77 27.47 -10.55
CA TYR A 490 -5.02 27.56 -9.12
C TYR A 490 -3.72 27.56 -8.34
N ARG A 491 -3.77 28.15 -7.15
CA ARG A 491 -2.62 28.31 -6.28
C ARG A 491 -2.97 27.81 -4.90
N VAL A 492 -2.21 26.84 -4.41
CA VAL A 492 -2.34 26.32 -3.04
C VAL A 492 -1.13 26.76 -2.23
N VAL A 493 -1.35 27.40 -1.09
CA VAL A 493 -0.27 27.99 -0.28
C VAL A 493 -0.60 27.82 1.19
N GLY A 494 0.37 27.48 2.02
CA GLY A 494 0.20 27.55 3.46
C GLY A 494 1.21 28.44 4.17
N GLU A 495 0.83 28.87 5.37
CA GLU A 495 1.65 29.64 6.29
C GLU A 495 2.72 28.76 6.93
N VAL A 496 3.98 29.21 6.86
CA VAL A 496 5.09 28.53 7.53
C VAL A 496 5.06 28.86 9.01
N SER A 497 4.84 27.85 9.85
CA SER A 497 4.80 27.97 11.31
C SER A 497 5.66 26.87 11.93
N GLY A 498 6.87 27.19 12.37
CA GLY A 498 7.79 26.26 13.05
C GLY A 498 8.45 25.18 12.18
N ASP A 499 7.74 24.59 11.21
CA ASP A 499 8.30 23.60 10.28
C ASP A 499 8.90 24.33 9.07
N ASN A 500 10.22 24.38 8.99
CA ASN A 500 10.96 25.31 8.14
C ASN A 500 11.73 24.65 6.98
N ILE A 501 11.51 23.38 6.66
CA ILE A 501 12.08 22.75 5.46
C ILE A 501 10.98 22.51 4.41
N ALA A 502 11.29 22.80 3.15
CA ALA A 502 10.45 22.54 1.99
C ALA A 502 11.19 21.74 0.93
N ILE A 503 10.43 21.15 0.02
CA ILE A 503 10.98 20.45 -1.14
C ILE A 503 10.89 21.35 -2.37
N SER A 504 12.01 21.52 -3.07
CA SER A 504 12.16 22.43 -4.21
C SER A 504 12.77 21.76 -5.42
N GLY A 505 12.58 22.28 -6.64
CA GLY A 505 13.41 21.88 -7.77
C GLY A 505 12.95 20.68 -8.60
N ASP A 506 11.65 20.31 -8.59
CA ASP A 506 11.14 19.43 -9.64
C ASP A 506 9.78 19.84 -10.21
N GLN A 507 9.69 19.82 -11.53
CA GLN A 507 8.45 19.91 -12.29
C GLN A 507 7.99 18.49 -12.54
N LEU A 508 6.85 18.08 -11.98
CA LEU A 508 6.17 16.92 -12.55
C LEU A 508 5.53 17.39 -13.86
N PRO A 509 5.98 16.90 -15.03
CA PRO A 509 5.23 17.09 -16.26
C PRO A 509 4.02 16.16 -16.15
N ILE A 510 2.91 16.67 -15.65
CA ILE A 510 1.63 16.00 -15.80
C ILE A 510 1.10 16.44 -17.17
N GLY A 511 1.08 15.52 -18.14
CA GLY A 511 0.45 15.78 -19.44
C GLY A 511 -1.05 16.04 -19.23
N GLY A 512 -1.45 17.30 -19.18
CA GLY A 512 -2.79 17.74 -18.80
C GLY A 512 -2.86 18.81 -17.71
N ALA A 513 -1.73 19.07 -17.04
CA ALA A 513 -1.59 20.05 -15.97
C ALA A 513 -0.11 20.40 -15.83
N ALA A 514 0.34 21.54 -16.35
CA ALA A 514 1.64 22.05 -15.95
C ALA A 514 1.55 22.43 -14.46
N ILE A 515 2.05 21.57 -13.57
CA ILE A 515 2.28 21.94 -12.18
C ILE A 515 3.59 22.71 -12.15
N THR A 516 3.46 24.04 -12.18
CA THR A 516 4.58 24.92 -11.88
C THR A 516 4.65 25.04 -10.37
N ALA A 517 5.32 24.07 -9.80
CA ALA A 517 5.96 24.19 -8.51
C ALA A 517 6.76 25.51 -8.50
N GLY A 518 6.48 26.46 -7.62
CA GLY A 518 7.39 27.58 -7.42
C GLY A 518 7.34 28.15 -6.00
N TYR A 519 8.52 28.49 -5.51
CA TYR A 519 8.76 29.28 -4.30
C TYR A 519 8.77 30.77 -4.68
N VAL A 520 8.32 31.69 -3.82
CA VAL A 520 8.95 33.02 -3.62
C VAL A 520 8.43 33.69 -2.34
N ARG A 521 9.39 34.25 -1.61
CA ARG A 521 9.30 35.20 -0.49
C ARG A 521 8.72 36.55 -0.93
N THR A 522 7.69 37.06 -0.25
CA THR A 522 7.59 38.48 0.18
C THR A 522 6.40 38.65 1.12
N ASP A 523 6.69 39.23 2.29
CA ASP A 523 5.87 40.08 3.15
C ASP A 523 4.35 39.92 2.98
N PHE A 524 3.80 38.81 3.49
CA PHE A 524 2.39 38.77 3.85
C PHE A 524 2.14 39.86 4.90
N PRO A 525 1.12 40.73 4.77
CA PRO A 525 0.62 41.46 5.92
C PRO A 525 0.19 40.38 6.94
N SER A 526 0.85 40.35 8.09
CA SER A 526 0.57 39.41 9.16
C SER A 526 -0.95 39.25 9.38
N GLY A 527 -1.49 38.05 9.14
CA GLY A 527 -2.87 37.68 9.46
C GLY A 527 -3.96 37.98 8.41
N GLY A 528 -3.64 38.20 7.13
CA GLY A 528 -4.65 38.50 6.11
C GLY A 528 -4.94 37.38 5.11
N ASN A 529 -6.22 37.12 4.80
CA ASN A 529 -6.70 36.21 3.72
C ASN A 529 -6.44 36.77 2.29
N GLY A 530 -5.42 37.61 2.11
CA GLY A 530 -5.15 38.30 0.84
C GLY A 530 -4.64 37.32 -0.22
N TYR A 531 -5.02 37.55 -1.48
CA TYR A 531 -4.45 36.81 -2.60
C TYR A 531 -2.92 37.00 -2.62
N PRO A 532 -2.14 35.91 -2.58
CA PRO A 532 -0.70 36.01 -2.51
C PRO A 532 -0.16 36.39 -3.89
N ASN A 533 0.45 37.57 -4.03
CA ASN A 533 1.11 37.98 -5.28
C ASN A 533 2.48 37.30 -5.42
N LEU A 534 2.46 35.98 -5.59
CA LEU A 534 3.65 35.15 -5.79
C LEU A 534 4.12 35.23 -7.24
N THR A 535 5.42 35.46 -7.42
CA THR A 535 6.13 35.26 -8.68
C THR A 535 6.74 33.86 -8.64
N PHE A 536 6.27 32.93 -9.46
CA PHE A 536 6.89 31.61 -9.53
C PHE A 536 8.17 31.67 -10.36
N GLY A 537 9.31 31.76 -9.67
CA GLY A 537 10.56 31.29 -10.25
C GLY A 537 10.44 29.78 -10.47
N ALA A 538 10.93 29.29 -11.60
CA ALA A 538 10.83 27.89 -11.97
C ALA A 538 11.26 26.99 -10.79
N ASN A 539 10.31 26.19 -10.27
CA ASN A 539 10.50 24.88 -9.63
C ASN A 539 10.61 24.85 -8.07
N ALA A 540 9.48 24.73 -7.34
CA ALA A 540 9.38 24.19 -5.96
C ALA A 540 7.94 23.88 -5.44
N VAL A 541 7.68 22.76 -4.71
CA VAL A 541 6.33 22.35 -4.22
C VAL A 541 6.27 22.42 -2.70
N ARG A 542 5.20 22.98 -2.09
CA ARG A 542 4.91 22.77 -0.65
C ARG A 542 3.45 22.51 -0.29
N ALA A 543 2.56 22.40 -1.26
CA ALA A 543 1.18 22.00 -0.99
C ALA A 543 0.59 21.17 -2.13
N THR A 544 -0.24 20.20 -1.75
CA THR A 544 -0.84 19.19 -2.61
C THR A 544 -2.33 19.05 -2.33
N ALA A 545 -3.10 18.80 -3.39
CA ALA A 545 -4.49 18.41 -3.32
C ALA A 545 -4.61 16.91 -3.55
N SER A 546 -5.38 16.22 -2.70
CA SER A 546 -5.68 14.79 -2.84
C SER A 546 -7.15 14.59 -3.19
N VAL A 547 -7.39 13.62 -4.09
CA VAL A 547 -8.71 13.02 -4.34
C VAL A 547 -8.77 11.71 -3.56
N LEU A 548 -9.18 11.79 -2.29
CA LEU A 548 -9.38 10.60 -1.48
C LEU A 548 -10.56 9.77 -2.02
N SER A 549 -10.41 8.45 -1.92
CA SER A 549 -11.37 7.42 -2.34
C SER A 549 -12.74 7.63 -1.69
N GLY A 550 -13.80 7.28 -2.43
CA GLY A 550 -15.20 7.58 -2.13
C GLY A 550 -15.64 7.37 -0.68
N CYS A 551 -16.56 8.23 -0.25
CA CYS A 551 -17.22 8.16 1.04
C CYS A 551 -18.36 7.13 0.92
N LEU A 552 -18.25 6.00 1.61
CA LEU A 552 -19.21 4.88 1.46
C LEU A 552 -20.65 5.28 1.77
N ALA A 553 -20.85 6.29 2.63
CA ALA A 553 -22.17 6.78 2.99
C ALA A 553 -22.75 7.81 2.00
N ASP A 554 -21.93 8.33 1.08
CA ASP A 554 -22.35 9.24 0.01
C ASP A 554 -22.85 8.41 -1.18
N LEU A 555 -24.15 8.52 -1.42
CA LEU A 555 -24.89 7.66 -2.33
C LEU A 555 -25.59 8.48 -3.42
N THR A 556 -25.78 9.79 -3.22
CA THR A 556 -26.50 10.60 -4.19
C THR A 556 -26.14 12.08 -4.16
N THR A 557 -26.40 12.75 -5.28
CA THR A 557 -26.40 14.21 -5.37
C THR A 557 -27.74 14.82 -4.92
N GLY A 558 -28.82 14.05 -4.91
CA GLY A 558 -30.15 14.52 -4.50
C GLY A 558 -31.14 13.38 -4.26
N ALA A 559 -31.93 13.46 -3.19
CA ALA A 559 -32.77 12.35 -2.73
C ALA A 559 -34.09 12.14 -3.49
N ILE A 560 -34.46 13.01 -4.43
CA ILE A 560 -35.77 12.96 -5.10
C ILE A 560 -35.66 12.16 -6.40
N PRO A 561 -36.42 11.04 -6.56
CA PRO A 561 -36.45 10.30 -7.81
C PRO A 561 -36.79 11.21 -9.01
N GLY A 562 -35.94 11.18 -10.04
CA GLY A 562 -36.06 12.03 -11.24
C GLY A 562 -35.32 13.37 -11.17
N GLN A 563 -34.74 13.73 -10.01
CA GLN A 563 -33.79 14.84 -9.92
C GLN A 563 -32.44 14.46 -10.57
N ALA A 564 -31.78 15.44 -11.18
CA ALA A 564 -30.42 15.25 -11.68
C ALA A 564 -29.47 14.81 -10.56
N GLY A 565 -28.79 13.68 -10.77
CA GLY A 565 -27.85 13.11 -9.79
C GLY A 565 -28.48 12.20 -8.72
N TYR A 566 -29.76 11.83 -8.87
CA TYR A 566 -30.39 10.77 -8.08
C TYR A 566 -29.62 9.44 -8.25
N GLY A 567 -29.16 8.85 -7.13
CA GLY A 567 -28.31 7.65 -7.11
C GLY A 567 -26.89 7.82 -7.64
N VAL A 568 -26.43 9.07 -7.81
CA VAL A 568 -25.05 9.38 -8.22
C VAL A 568 -24.34 10.09 -7.07
N PRO A 569 -23.37 9.44 -6.38
CA PRO A 569 -22.57 10.05 -5.32
C PRO A 569 -21.90 11.35 -5.75
N ASN A 570 -21.92 12.40 -4.92
CA ASN A 570 -21.24 13.68 -5.18
C ASN A 570 -20.06 13.93 -4.21
N GLY A 571 -19.90 13.03 -3.24
CA GLY A 571 -18.93 13.03 -2.14
C GLY A 571 -19.19 14.06 -1.06
N VAL A 572 -20.38 14.64 -1.00
CA VAL A 572 -20.84 15.44 0.13
C VAL A 572 -21.82 14.57 0.90
N LEU A 573 -21.40 14.07 2.06
CA LEU A 573 -22.33 13.39 2.93
C LEU A 573 -23.35 14.39 3.50
N SER A 574 -24.61 14.21 3.13
CA SER A 574 -25.69 15.14 3.41
C SER A 574 -26.99 14.43 3.76
N ASN A 575 -28.02 15.20 4.08
CA ASN A 575 -29.36 14.64 4.26
C ASN A 575 -29.89 13.96 2.99
N ASP A 576 -29.42 14.36 1.80
CA ASP A 576 -29.87 13.73 0.56
C ASP A 576 -29.40 12.28 0.48
N ASP A 577 -28.19 11.97 0.94
CA ASP A 577 -27.67 10.60 1.02
C ASP A 577 -28.49 9.75 1.98
N PHE A 578 -28.79 10.30 3.17
CA PHE A 578 -29.60 9.62 4.16
C PHE A 578 -31.01 9.32 3.62
N PHE A 579 -31.66 10.29 2.99
CA PHE A 579 -33.01 10.10 2.44
C PHE A 579 -33.01 9.17 1.22
N TYR A 580 -31.97 9.23 0.39
CA TYR A 580 -31.79 8.27 -0.70
C TYR A 580 -31.61 6.86 -0.15
N TYR A 581 -30.70 6.65 0.80
CA TYR A 581 -30.51 5.35 1.46
C TYR A 581 -31.83 4.83 2.04
N LEU A 582 -32.54 5.66 2.81
CA LEU A 582 -33.83 5.28 3.40
C LEU A 582 -34.85 4.87 2.32
N SER A 583 -34.86 5.57 1.18
CA SER A 583 -35.71 5.19 0.04
C SER A 583 -35.32 3.83 -0.55
N GLN A 584 -34.02 3.55 -0.72
CA GLN A 584 -33.52 2.29 -1.26
C GLN A 584 -33.74 1.12 -0.30
N PHE A 585 -33.52 1.36 1.00
CA PHE A 585 -33.78 0.42 2.07
C PHE A 585 -35.27 0.03 2.11
N SER A 586 -36.17 1.01 2.07
CA SER A 586 -37.61 0.77 2.04
C SER A 586 -38.10 0.08 0.77
N ALA A 587 -37.38 0.25 -0.34
CA ALA A 587 -37.66 -0.39 -1.62
C ALA A 587 -37.09 -1.82 -1.72
N GLY A 588 -36.30 -2.26 -0.74
CA GLY A 588 -35.64 -3.57 -0.77
C GLY A 588 -34.54 -3.67 -1.84
N ASN A 589 -33.88 -2.55 -2.18
CA ASN A 589 -32.82 -2.55 -3.20
C ASN A 589 -31.51 -3.10 -2.63
N LEU A 590 -31.29 -4.41 -2.81
CA LEU A 590 -30.09 -5.12 -2.35
C LEU A 590 -28.79 -4.47 -2.88
N GLY A 591 -28.79 -3.92 -4.10
CA GLY A 591 -27.57 -3.34 -4.69
C GLY A 591 -27.09 -2.05 -4.03
N VAL A 592 -27.89 -1.46 -3.13
CA VAL A 592 -27.55 -0.21 -2.42
C VAL A 592 -27.70 -0.35 -0.90
N ALA A 593 -28.71 -1.08 -0.44
CA ALA A 593 -29.11 -1.08 0.97
C ALA A 593 -28.63 -2.30 1.75
N ASP A 594 -28.15 -3.37 1.10
CA ASP A 594 -27.47 -4.50 1.74
C ASP A 594 -26.00 -4.10 1.94
N LEU A 595 -25.65 -3.79 3.17
CA LEU A 595 -24.36 -3.23 3.58
C LEU A 595 -23.66 -4.08 4.64
N THR A 596 -24.38 -4.90 5.39
CA THR A 596 -23.78 -5.71 6.44
C THR A 596 -24.57 -6.97 6.80
N THR A 597 -23.85 -7.97 7.30
CA THR A 597 -24.42 -9.15 7.94
C THR A 597 -24.77 -8.89 9.41
N GLY A 598 -24.18 -7.88 10.06
CA GLY A 598 -24.41 -7.56 11.47
C GLY A 598 -23.96 -6.14 11.84
N ALA A 599 -24.75 -5.43 12.64
CA ALA A 599 -24.52 -4.01 12.93
C ALA A 599 -23.54 -3.69 14.07
N ILE A 600 -22.94 -4.70 14.70
CA ILE A 600 -22.05 -4.50 15.85
C ILE A 600 -20.59 -4.52 15.38
N PRO A 601 -19.83 -3.42 15.55
CA PRO A 601 -18.40 -3.42 15.25
C PRO A 601 -17.67 -4.55 15.97
N GLY A 602 -16.91 -5.35 15.23
CA GLY A 602 -16.20 -6.53 15.74
C GLY A 602 -16.98 -7.85 15.64
N GLN A 603 -18.23 -7.84 15.18
CA GLN A 603 -18.97 -9.05 14.82
C GLN A 603 -18.57 -9.53 13.41
N ALA A 604 -18.51 -10.85 13.21
CA ALA A 604 -18.32 -11.44 11.89
C ALA A 604 -19.38 -10.92 10.89
N GLY A 605 -18.92 -10.40 9.75
CA GLY A 605 -19.77 -9.82 8.71
C GLY A 605 -20.22 -8.37 8.93
N TYR A 606 -19.66 -7.65 9.92
CA TYR A 606 -19.80 -6.19 10.05
C TYR A 606 -19.23 -5.48 8.80
N GLY A 607 -20.07 -4.73 8.09
CA GLY A 607 -19.75 -4.08 6.82
C GLY A 607 -19.72 -5.00 5.58
N VAL A 608 -20.21 -6.24 5.69
CA VAL A 608 -20.24 -7.23 4.59
C VAL A 608 -21.69 -7.53 4.17
N PRO A 609 -22.14 -7.16 2.96
CA PRO A 609 -23.47 -7.50 2.45
C PRO A 609 -23.72 -9.03 2.43
N ASN A 610 -24.93 -9.49 2.77
CA ASN A 610 -25.26 -10.93 2.87
C ASN A 610 -26.40 -11.39 1.95
N GLY A 611 -26.84 -10.52 1.04
CA GLY A 611 -27.98 -10.74 0.15
C GLY A 611 -29.34 -10.48 0.80
N VAL A 612 -29.40 -9.96 2.03
CA VAL A 612 -30.64 -9.72 2.79
C VAL A 612 -30.59 -8.37 3.49
N ILE A 613 -31.54 -7.49 3.14
CA ILE A 613 -31.73 -6.23 3.87
C ILE A 613 -32.44 -6.48 5.20
N THR A 614 -31.77 -6.11 6.29
CA THR A 614 -32.24 -6.22 7.67
C THR A 614 -32.04 -4.91 8.43
N ASN A 615 -32.43 -4.85 9.70
CA ASN A 615 -32.12 -3.69 10.54
C ASN A 615 -30.61 -3.49 10.73
N ASP A 616 -29.80 -4.53 10.53
CA ASP A 616 -28.36 -4.42 10.71
C ASP A 616 -27.74 -3.51 9.65
N ASP A 617 -28.21 -3.60 8.40
CA ASP A 617 -27.81 -2.69 7.32
C ASP A 617 -28.12 -1.23 7.63
N PHE A 618 -29.30 -0.99 8.18
CA PHE A 618 -29.72 0.36 8.56
C PHE A 618 -28.84 0.93 9.67
N PHE A 619 -28.52 0.13 10.70
CA PHE A 619 -27.67 0.57 11.79
C PHE A 619 -26.20 0.72 11.38
N TYR A 620 -25.71 -0.13 10.49
CA TYR A 620 -24.39 0.03 9.88
C TYR A 620 -24.31 1.29 9.00
N TYR A 621 -25.32 1.55 8.16
CA TYR A 621 -25.38 2.78 7.40
C TYR A 621 -25.34 4.01 8.31
N LEU A 622 -26.11 4.00 9.41
CA LEU A 622 -26.08 5.08 10.39
C LEU A 622 -24.69 5.27 11.01
N SER A 623 -23.96 4.19 11.28
CA SER A 623 -22.62 4.28 11.85
C SER A 623 -21.64 4.94 10.87
N ILE A 624 -21.62 4.50 9.60
CA ILE A 624 -20.76 5.10 8.57
C ILE A 624 -21.21 6.51 8.17
N PHE A 625 -22.51 6.80 8.21
CA PHE A 625 -23.05 8.13 7.98
C PHE A 625 -22.65 9.09 9.12
N SER A 626 -22.69 8.63 10.37
CA SER A 626 -22.27 9.44 11.53
C SER A 626 -20.76 9.66 11.59
N ALA A 627 -19.97 8.74 11.03
CA ALA A 627 -18.52 8.83 10.95
C ALA A 627 -18.06 9.91 9.94
N GLY A 628 -18.91 10.25 8.97
CA GLY A 628 -18.61 11.24 7.94
C GLY A 628 -17.73 10.70 6.80
N CYS A 629 -17.32 11.62 5.95
CA CYS A 629 -16.19 11.48 5.04
C CYS A 629 -14.97 12.18 5.67
#